data_AF-A0A6G0Q8Q9-F1
#
_entry.id   AF-A0A6G0Q8Q9-F1
#
_cell.length_a   1.000
_cell.length_b   1.000
_cell.length_c   1.000
_cell.angle_alpha   90.00
_cell.angle_beta   90.00
_cell.angle_gamma   90.00
#
_symmetry.space_group_name_H-M   'P 1'
#
loop_
_entity.id
_entity.type
_entity.pdbx_description
1 polymer ?
#
loop_
_entity_poly.entity_id
_entity_poly.type
_entity_poly.pdbx_seq_one_letter_code
_entity_poly.pdbx_strand_id
1 'polypeptide(L)'
;PDLKEKKTPDDVFKMLKLDDGLETVLENQKLQLWTAFVNKFNKKKRGEREVTILGMLTKTYRDEAVAKMLEAAKQNPSTEWLATKLQNEQQIVWIVNGVSPD
;
A
#
# COMPACT_ATOMS: atom_id res chain seq x y z
N PRO A 1 13.50 -22.91 -21.71
CA PRO A 1 14.62 -21.95 -21.56
C PRO A 1 14.16 -20.70 -20.79
N ASP A 2 14.41 -20.72 -19.47
CA ASP A 2 14.34 -19.66 -18.46
C ASP A 2 13.64 -18.33 -18.79
N LEU A 3 12.32 -18.30 -18.66
CA LEU A 3 11.63 -17.11 -18.17
C LEU A 3 11.73 -17.15 -16.65
N LYS A 4 12.79 -16.58 -16.08
CA LYS A 4 12.80 -16.24 -14.64
C LYS A 4 11.56 -15.37 -14.40
N GLU A 5 10.47 -15.95 -13.90
CA GLU A 5 9.21 -15.25 -13.66
C GLU A 5 9.51 -13.98 -12.85
N LYS A 6 9.40 -12.82 -13.50
CA LYS A 6 9.53 -11.55 -12.81
C LYS A 6 8.25 -11.35 -12.02
N LYS A 7 8.28 -11.74 -10.74
CA LYS A 7 7.17 -11.50 -9.81
C LYS A 7 6.79 -10.02 -9.83
N THR A 8 5.50 -9.74 -9.89
CA THR A 8 4.96 -8.38 -9.77
C THR A 8 4.83 -7.98 -8.29
N PRO A 9 4.66 -6.68 -7.98
CA PRO A 9 4.30 -6.24 -6.63
C PRO A 9 3.07 -6.95 -6.07
N ASP A 10 2.04 -7.15 -6.88
CA ASP A 10 0.84 -7.92 -6.51
C ASP A 10 1.17 -9.36 -6.11
N ASP A 11 1.98 -10.07 -6.91
CA ASP A 11 2.35 -11.46 -6.61
C ASP A 11 3.08 -11.57 -5.28
N VAL A 12 4.02 -10.64 -5.03
CA VAL A 12 4.78 -10.62 -3.78
C VAL A 12 3.90 -10.22 -2.60
N PHE A 13 2.92 -9.33 -2.79
CA PHE A 13 1.97 -8.94 -1.75
C PHE A 13 1.16 -10.15 -1.25
N LYS A 14 0.63 -10.94 -2.19
CA LYS A 14 -0.12 -12.17 -1.91
C LYS A 14 0.75 -13.28 -1.33
N MET A 15 1.96 -13.47 -1.86
CA MET A 15 2.91 -14.45 -1.31
C MET A 15 3.28 -14.17 0.14
N LEU A 16 3.29 -12.89 0.53
CA LEU A 16 3.52 -12.47 1.91
C LEU A 16 2.26 -12.50 2.78
N LYS A 17 1.11 -12.84 2.20
CA LYS A 17 -0.22 -12.86 2.85
C LYS A 17 -0.58 -11.51 3.45
N LEU A 18 -0.25 -10.43 2.73
CA LEU A 18 -0.60 -9.08 3.13
C LEU A 18 -2.03 -8.71 2.71
N ASP A 19 -2.73 -9.61 2.01
CA ASP A 19 -4.14 -9.57 1.61
C ASP A 19 -5.09 -10.34 2.56
N ASP A 20 -4.56 -10.99 3.60
CA ASP A 20 -5.32 -11.84 4.52
C ASP A 20 -6.01 -11.05 5.66
N GLY A 21 -5.81 -9.73 5.76
CA GLY A 21 -6.42 -8.95 6.85
C GLY A 21 -6.02 -7.48 6.87
N LEU A 22 -7.02 -6.61 6.66
CA LEU A 22 -6.84 -5.16 6.64
C LEU A 22 -6.38 -4.59 7.99
N GLU A 23 -6.91 -5.10 9.11
CA GLU A 23 -6.68 -4.54 10.45
C GLU A 23 -5.22 -4.66 10.92
N THR A 24 -4.50 -5.67 10.43
CA THR A 24 -3.13 -5.99 10.89
C THR A 24 -2.06 -5.67 9.85
N VAL A 25 -2.46 -5.23 8.65
CA VAL A 25 -1.54 -5.09 7.51
C VAL A 25 -0.42 -4.08 7.77
N LEU A 26 -0.71 -2.98 8.49
CA LEU A 26 0.28 -1.95 8.80
C LEU A 26 1.25 -2.37 9.91
N GLU A 27 0.83 -3.28 10.80
CA GLU A 27 1.66 -3.85 11.86
C GLU A 27 2.51 -5.02 11.36
N ASN A 28 2.12 -5.61 10.22
CA ASN A 28 2.78 -6.78 9.68
C ASN A 28 4.18 -6.43 9.16
N GLN A 29 5.21 -6.98 9.80
CA GLN A 29 6.62 -6.77 9.42
C GLN A 29 6.92 -7.14 7.96
N LYS A 30 6.13 -8.04 7.35
CA LYS A 30 6.27 -8.39 5.92
C LYS A 30 5.92 -7.23 5.00
N LEU A 31 5.16 -6.24 5.44
CA LEU A 31 4.89 -5.01 4.68
C LEU A 31 6.19 -4.24 4.39
N GLN A 32 7.15 -4.25 5.32
CA GLN A 32 8.47 -3.64 5.09
C GLN A 32 9.27 -4.39 4.02
N LEU A 33 9.20 -5.73 4.04
CA LEU A 33 9.83 -6.56 3.02
C LEU A 33 9.22 -6.30 1.63
N TRP A 34 7.89 -6.22 1.55
CA TRP A 34 7.19 -5.87 0.32
C TRP A 34 7.57 -4.47 -0.17
N THR A 35 7.63 -3.48 0.72
CA THR A 35 7.99 -2.10 0.39
C THR A 35 9.42 -2.01 -0.17
N ALA A 36 10.37 -2.76 0.41
CA ALA A 36 11.73 -2.85 -0.11
C ALA A 36 11.78 -3.49 -1.52
N PHE A 37 10.92 -4.49 -1.79
CA PHE A 37 10.75 -5.07 -3.11
C PHE A 37 10.19 -4.04 -4.12
N VAL A 38 9.12 -3.33 -3.76
CA VAL A 38 8.49 -2.30 -4.59
C VAL A 38 9.48 -1.18 -4.95
N ASN A 39 10.28 -0.73 -3.98
CA ASN A 39 11.33 0.27 -4.24
C ASN A 39 12.34 -0.21 -5.29
N LYS A 40 12.72 -1.50 -5.27
CA LYS A 40 13.59 -2.09 -6.31
C LYS A 40 12.86 -2.25 -7.64
N PHE A 41 11.57 -2.57 -7.61
CA PHE A 41 10.73 -2.72 -8.80
C PHE A 41 10.56 -1.38 -9.53
N ASN A 42 10.13 -0.32 -8.83
CA ASN A 42 9.94 1.02 -9.38
C ASN A 42 11.26 1.59 -9.94
N LYS A 43 12.40 1.39 -9.26
CA LYS A 43 13.74 1.76 -9.77
C LYS A 43 14.11 1.08 -11.09
N LYS A 44 13.60 -0.11 -11.37
CA LYS A 44 13.82 -0.81 -12.65
C LYS A 44 12.83 -0.37 -13.74
N LYS A 45 11.71 0.23 -13.37
CA LYS A 45 10.65 0.73 -14.26
C LYS A 45 10.58 2.25 -14.27
N ARG A 46 11.73 2.93 -14.18
CA ARG A 46 11.80 4.40 -14.18
C ARG A 46 11.11 4.96 -15.42
N GLY A 47 10.21 5.91 -15.22
CA GLY A 47 9.39 6.51 -16.28
C GLY A 47 8.01 5.87 -16.44
N GLU A 48 7.75 4.73 -15.80
CA GLU A 48 6.40 4.14 -15.67
C GLU A 48 5.71 4.65 -14.39
N ARG A 49 4.39 4.48 -14.28
CA ARG A 49 3.63 4.77 -13.05
C ARG A 49 4.16 3.88 -11.92
N GLU A 50 4.54 4.52 -10.81
CA GLU A 50 5.06 3.82 -9.65
C GLU A 50 3.96 3.05 -8.91
N VAL A 51 4.32 1.90 -8.34
CA VAL A 51 3.49 1.20 -7.37
C VAL A 51 3.73 1.82 -5.99
N THR A 52 2.66 2.17 -5.28
CA THR A 52 2.70 2.78 -3.94
C THR A 52 2.03 1.86 -2.91
N ILE A 53 2.34 2.07 -1.62
CA ILE A 53 1.66 1.35 -0.53
C ILE A 53 0.16 1.65 -0.57
N LEU A 54 -0.22 2.93 -0.61
CA LEU A 54 -1.62 3.34 -0.67
C LEU A 54 -2.33 2.70 -1.88
N GLY A 55 -1.75 2.74 -3.07
CA GLY A 55 -2.36 2.18 -4.27
C GLY A 55 -2.53 0.66 -4.21
N MET A 56 -1.60 -0.07 -3.58
CA MET A 56 -1.76 -1.51 -3.37
C MET A 56 -2.85 -1.82 -2.33
N LEU A 57 -2.89 -1.05 -1.23
CA LEU A 57 -3.90 -1.22 -0.19
C LEU A 57 -5.31 -0.92 -0.71
N THR A 58 -5.51 0.20 -1.42
CA THR A 58 -6.84 0.56 -1.96
C THR A 58 -7.28 -0.39 -3.06
N LYS A 59 -6.36 -0.87 -3.89
CA LYS A 59 -6.63 -1.95 -4.87
C LYS A 59 -7.11 -3.24 -4.21
N THR A 60 -6.55 -3.60 -3.05
CA THR A 60 -6.84 -4.87 -2.35
C THR A 60 -8.08 -4.77 -1.48
N TYR A 61 -8.18 -3.69 -0.70
CA TYR A 61 -9.14 -3.55 0.40
C TYR A 61 -10.23 -2.50 0.15
N ARG A 62 -10.17 -1.76 -0.96
CA ARG A 62 -11.07 -0.65 -1.33
C ARG A 62 -10.82 0.64 -0.54
N ASP A 63 -11.10 1.77 -1.16
CA ASP A 63 -10.76 3.11 -0.62
C ASP A 63 -11.36 3.39 0.76
N GLU A 64 -12.67 3.13 0.93
CA GLU A 64 -13.38 3.45 2.18
C GLU A 64 -12.86 2.63 3.37
N ALA A 65 -12.61 1.33 3.16
CA ALA A 65 -12.09 0.47 4.21
C ALA A 65 -10.67 0.87 4.60
N VAL A 66 -9.83 1.21 3.61
CA VAL A 66 -8.47 1.73 3.86
C VAL A 66 -8.53 3.04 4.64
N ALA A 67 -9.44 3.97 4.30
CA ALA A 67 -9.58 5.23 5.02
C ALA A 67 -9.92 5.01 6.51
N LYS A 68 -10.90 4.14 6.80
CA LYS A 68 -11.30 3.77 8.17
C LYS A 68 -10.17 3.10 8.93
N MET A 69 -9.45 2.18 8.28
CA MET A 69 -8.29 1.51 8.88
C MET A 69 -7.17 2.50 9.21
N LEU A 70 -6.88 3.45 8.32
CA LEU A 70 -5.84 4.47 8.56
C LEU A 70 -6.20 5.38 9.74
N GLU A 71 -7.48 5.76 9.91
CA GLU A 71 -7.91 6.50 11.10
C GLU A 71 -7.72 5.72 12.40
N ALA A 72 -8.07 4.43 12.41
CA ALA A 72 -7.85 3.57 13.58
C ALA A 72 -6.35 3.40 13.87
N ALA A 73 -5.53 3.15 12.85
CA ALA A 73 -4.10 2.93 12.98
C ALA A 73 -3.32 4.17 13.45
N LYS A 74 -3.89 5.38 13.33
CA LYS A 74 -3.33 6.60 13.94
C LYS A 74 -3.36 6.58 15.46
N GLN A 75 -4.25 5.79 16.08
CA GLN A 75 -4.35 5.68 17.54
C GLN A 75 -3.32 4.73 18.16
N ASN A 76 -2.63 3.91 17.34
CA ASN A 76 -1.58 3.02 17.79
C ASN A 76 -0.20 3.66 17.53
N PRO A 77 0.62 3.93 18.57
CA PRO A 77 1.93 4.58 18.42
C PRO A 77 2.89 3.86 17.45
N SER A 78 2.75 2.53 17.30
CA SER A 78 3.60 1.75 16.39
C SER A 78 3.27 1.94 14.91
N THR A 79 2.04 2.37 14.60
CA THR A 79 1.56 2.57 13.22
C THR A 79 1.24 4.02 12.90
N GLU A 80 1.17 4.90 13.90
CA GLU A 80 0.74 6.29 13.81
C GLU A 80 1.42 7.05 12.67
N TRP A 81 2.74 6.99 12.59
CA TRP A 81 3.51 7.72 11.58
C TRP A 81 3.14 7.28 10.16
N LEU A 82 3.10 5.96 9.92
CA LEU A 82 2.81 5.42 8.59
C LEU A 82 1.33 5.68 8.22
N ALA A 83 0.43 5.49 9.17
CA ALA A 83 -1.00 5.72 8.97
C ALA A 83 -1.30 7.19 8.63
N THR A 84 -0.70 8.12 9.38
CA THR A 84 -0.81 9.57 9.11
C THR A 84 -0.29 9.92 7.71
N LYS A 85 0.87 9.37 7.33
CA LYS A 85 1.45 9.60 6.00
C LYS A 85 0.51 9.12 4.89
N LEU A 86 0.05 7.87 4.97
CA LEU A 86 -0.82 7.27 3.95
C LEU A 86 -2.19 7.96 3.87
N GLN A 87 -2.71 8.46 4.98
CA GLN A 87 -3.94 9.22 5.00
C GLN A 87 -3.79 10.59 4.30
N ASN A 88 -2.69 11.30 4.55
CA ASN A 88 -2.40 12.55 3.84
C ASN A 88 -2.27 12.30 2.33
N GLU A 89 -1.61 11.20 1.92
CA GLU A 89 -1.56 10.78 0.52
C GLU A 89 -2.96 10.50 -0.05
N GLN A 90 -3.82 9.82 0.70
CA GLN A 90 -5.19 9.51 0.29
C GLN A 90 -6.03 10.76 0.06
N GLN A 91 -5.95 11.74 0.96
CA GLN A 91 -6.64 13.02 0.80
C GLN A 91 -6.16 13.78 -0.43
N ILE A 92 -4.85 13.82 -0.68
CA ILE A 92 -4.29 14.45 -1.90
C ILE A 92 -4.82 13.75 -3.15
N VAL A 93 -4.86 12.41 -3.18
CA VAL A 93 -5.40 11.64 -4.31
C VAL A 93 -6.87 11.98 -4.56
N TRP A 94 -7.69 12.09 -3.51
CA TRP A 94 -9.10 12.46 -3.64
C TRP A 94 -9.29 13.88 -4.18
N ILE A 95 -8.53 14.86 -3.66
CA ILE A 95 -8.53 16.24 -4.15
C ILE A 95 -8.17 16.31 -5.63
N VAL A 96 -7.10 15.61 -6.05
CA VAL A 96 -6.64 15.61 -7.45
C VAL A 96 -7.64 14.93 -8.38
N ASN A 97 -8.35 13.90 -7.89
CA ASN A 97 -9.34 13.16 -8.69
C ASN A 97 -10.75 13.77 -8.65
N GLY A 98 -10.96 14.89 -7.94
CA GLY A 98 -12.29 15.49 -7.76
C GLY A 98 -13.26 14.62 -6.96
N VAL A 99 -12.75 13.70 -6.15
CA VAL A 99 -13.54 12.88 -5.23
C VAL A 99 -13.68 13.70 -3.94
N SER A 100 -14.86 14.25 -3.69
CA SER A 100 -15.18 14.82 -2.39
C SER A 100 -15.51 13.68 -1.42
N PRO A 101 -14.95 13.67 -0.21
CA PRO A 101 -15.51 12.88 0.87
C PRO A 101 -16.81 13.57 1.29
N ASP A 102 -17.93 13.07 0.77
CA ASP A 102 -19.27 13.44 1.26
C ASP A 102 -19.45 13.02 2.73
#